data_AF-A0A382P6T4-F1
#
_entry.id   AF-A0A382P6T4-F1
#
_cell.length_a   1.000
_cell.length_b   1.000
_cell.length_c   1.000
_cell.angle_alpha   90.00
_cell.angle_beta   90.00
_cell.angle_gamma   90.00
#
_symmetry.space_group_name_H-M   'P 1'
#
loop_
_entity.id
_entity.type
_entity.pdbx_description
1 polymer ?
#
loop_
_entity_poly.entity_id
_entity_poly.type
_entity_poly.pdbx_seq_one_letter_code
_entity_poly.pdbx_strand_id
1 'polypeptide(L)' 'MNCFSPRSGEHKQWEMPEKLCCFALREKGGFVAAMGSGFAFLDLDTGTVDFIKKIEENQPENRLNDGRCDRQGRFWA' A
#
# COMPACT_ATOMS: atom_id res chain seq x y z
N MET A 1 6.55 -5.58 -1.96
CA MET A 1 6.04 -5.76 -0.58
C MET A 1 6.63 -7.03 0.01
N ASN A 2 7.04 -7.01 1.27
CA ASN A 2 7.59 -8.17 1.97
C ASN A 2 6.62 -8.59 3.09
N CYS A 3 6.38 -9.88 3.24
CA CYS A 3 5.67 -10.47 4.38
C CYS A 3 6.57 -11.54 5.00
N PHE A 4 6.80 -11.43 6.31
CA PHE A 4 7.64 -12.35 7.06
C PHE A 4 6.85 -12.94 8.22
N SER A 5 6.88 -14.27 8.36
CA SER A 5 6.33 -15.00 9.49
C SER A 5 7.44 -15.32 10.50
N PRO A 6 7.47 -14.67 11.68
CA PRO A 6 8.52 -14.92 12.66
C PRO A 6 8.48 -16.34 13.25
N ARG A 7 7.31 -16.99 13.23
CA ARG A 7 7.13 -18.35 13.76
C ARG A 7 7.77 -19.41 12.87
N SER A 8 7.57 -19.30 11.56
CA SER A 8 8.04 -20.30 10.58
C SER A 8 9.35 -19.89 9.89
N GLY A 9 9.73 -18.60 9.97
CA GLY A 9 10.80 -18.04 9.16
C GLY A 9 10.42 -17.87 7.68
N GLU A 10 9.17 -18.14 7.32
CA GLU A 10 8.69 -18.01 5.94
C GLU A 10 8.70 -16.54 5.52
N HIS A 11 9.27 -16.27 4.35
CA HIS A 11 9.33 -14.96 3.73
C HIS A 11 8.67 -15.02 2.36
N LYS A 12 7.70 -14.14 2.14
CA LYS A 12 7.05 -13.94 0.84
C LYS A 12 7.33 -12.52 0.37
N GLN A 13 7.51 -12.38 -0.94
CA GLN A 13 7.74 -11.11 -1.58
C GLN A 13 6.85 -10.98 -2.81
N TRP A 14 6.30 -9.79 -2.99
CA TRP A 14 5.56 -9.38 -4.18
C TRP A 14 6.27 -8.18 -4.79
N GLU A 15 6.53 -8.23 -6.09
CA GLU A 15 6.97 -7.06 -6.85
C GLU A 15 5.79 -6.11 -7.01
N MET A 16 6.04 -4.81 -6.84
CA MET A 16 5.01 -3.77 -6.94
C MET A 16 5.23 -2.97 -8.23
N PRO A 17 4.16 -2.55 -8.92
CA PRO A 17 4.27 -1.83 -10.19
C PRO A 17 4.86 -0.42 -10.03
N GLU A 18 4.80 0.15 -8.83
CA GLU A 18 5.47 1.39 -8.46
C GLU A 18 5.91 1.36 -6.99
N LYS A 19 6.57 2.43 -6.53
CA LYS A 19 7.03 2.54 -5.14
C LYS A 19 5.85 2.40 -4.16
N LEU A 20 5.80 1.30 -3.42
CA LEU A 20 4.91 1.13 -2.27
C LEU A 20 5.54 1.84 -1.07
N CYS A 21 4.92 2.93 -0.61
CA CYS A 21 5.50 3.81 0.41
C CYS A 21 5.05 3.40 1.83
N CYS A 22 3.74 3.21 2.02
CA CYS A 22 3.17 2.61 3.22
C CYS A 22 1.82 1.93 2.91
N PHE A 23 1.33 1.10 3.82
CA PHE A 23 0.06 0.39 3.65
C PHE A 23 -0.61 0.06 5.00
N ALA A 24 -1.89 -0.24 4.95
CA ALA A 24 -2.67 -0.76 6.07
C ALA A 24 -3.63 -1.87 5.63
N LEU A 25 -4.00 -2.75 6.56
CA LEU A 25 -5.03 -3.76 6.34
C LEU A 25 -6.40 -3.08 6.15
N ARG A 26 -7.21 -3.64 5.27
CA ARG A 26 -8.61 -3.23 5.09
C ARG A 26 -9.55 -4.22 5.75
N GLU A 27 -10.59 -3.71 6.38
CA GLU A 27 -11.64 -4.53 7.02
C GLU A 27 -12.32 -5.48 6.03
N LYS A 28 -12.49 -5.05 4.77
CA LYS A 28 -13.08 -5.87 3.69
C LYS A 28 -12.11 -6.85 3.03
N GLY A 29 -10.91 -7.01 3.58
CA GLY A 29 -9.84 -7.80 2.97
C GLY A 29 -8.93 -6.97 2.06
N GLY A 30 -7.73 -7.52 1.81
CA GLY A 30 -6.66 -6.83 1.11
C GLY A 30 -6.10 -5.62 1.87
N PHE A 31 -5.52 -4.68 1.13
CA PHE A 31 -4.78 -3.55 1.66
C PHE A 31 -5.24 -2.22 1.07
N VAL A 32 -5.11 -1.15 1.84
CA VAL A 32 -5.08 0.22 1.33
C VAL A 32 -3.62 0.66 1.36
N ALA A 33 -3.16 1.27 0.28
CA ALA A 33 -1.75 1.57 0.08
C ALA A 33 -1.55 3.00 -0.39
N ALA A 34 -0.50 3.62 0.12
CA ALA A 34 0.12 4.81 -0.44
C ALA A 34 1.18 4.36 -1.44
N MET A 35 0.84 4.44 -2.71
CA MET A 35 1.70 4.16 -3.84
C MET A 35 2.39 5.48 -4.28
N GLY A 36 3.45 5.39 -5.08
CA GLY A 36 4.20 6.56 -5.54
C GLY A 36 3.30 7.63 -6.19
N SER A 37 2.28 7.20 -6.92
CA SER A 37 1.33 8.05 -7.64
C SER A 37 0.10 8.46 -6.81
N GLY A 38 -0.12 7.87 -5.63
CA GLY A 38 -1.27 8.18 -4.76
C GLY A 38 -1.87 6.99 -4.03
N PHE A 39 -3.16 7.08 -3.68
CA PHE A 39 -3.85 6.08 -2.85
C PHE A 39 -4.53 5.02 -3.71
N ALA A 40 -4.34 3.75 -3.34
CA ALA A 40 -4.92 2.60 -4.03
C ALA A 40 -5.39 1.52 -3.06
N PHE A 41 -6.32 0.69 -3.53
CA PHE A 41 -6.57 -0.63 -2.98
C PHE A 41 -5.62 -1.64 -3.64
N LEU A 42 -5.05 -2.51 -2.82
CA LEU A 42 -4.08 -3.52 -3.24
C LEU A 42 -4.57 -4.90 -2.82
N ASP A 43 -4.58 -5.82 -3.78
CA ASP A 43 -4.82 -7.25 -3.59
C ASP A 43 -3.55 -8.01 -3.97
N LEU A 44 -2.97 -8.75 -3.01
CA LEU A 44 -1.73 -9.49 -3.22
C LEU A 44 -1.93 -10.87 -3.87
N ASP A 45 -3.14 -11.43 -3.81
CA ASP A 45 -3.45 -12.74 -4.40
C ASP A 45 -3.62 -12.60 -5.91
N THR A 46 -4.27 -11.50 -6.34
CA THR A 46 -4.46 -11.19 -7.76
C THR A 46 -3.37 -10.26 -8.34
N GLY A 47 -2.64 -9.56 -7.48
CA GLY A 47 -1.69 -8.52 -7.89
C GLY A 47 -2.36 -7.21 -8.33
N THR A 48 -3.66 -7.06 -8.10
CA THR A 48 -4.43 -5.89 -8.56
C THR A 48 -4.11 -4.65 -7.74
N VAL A 49 -3.86 -3.52 -8.43
CA VAL A 49 -3.74 -2.18 -7.85
C VAL A 49 -4.85 -1.31 -8.42
N ASP A 50 -5.85 -0.99 -7.60
CA ASP A 50 -7.02 -0.19 -7.98
C ASP A 50 -6.94 1.21 -7.33
N PHE A 51 -6.63 2.23 -8.12
CA PHE A 51 -6.42 3.58 -7.60
C PHE A 51 -7.73 4.23 -7.12
N ILE A 52 -7.73 4.64 -5.86
CA ILE A 52 -8.79 5.46 -5.27
C ILE A 52 -8.64 6.90 -5.76
N LYS A 53 -7.40 7.43 -5.65
CA LYS A 53 -7.06 8.79 -6.07
C LYS A 53 -5.57 8.93 -6.28
N LYS A 54 -5.18 9.35 -7.49
CA LYS A 54 -3.84 9.87 -7.75
C LYS A 54 -3.70 11.27 -7.16
N ILE A 55 -2.52 11.58 -6.65
CA ILE A 55 -2.20 12.88 -6.03
C ILE A 55 -0.97 13.48 -6.70
N GLU A 56 -0.82 14.80 -6.59
CA GLU A 56 0.35 15.53 -7.08
C GLU A 56 0.75 15.17 -8.52
N GLU A 57 -0.23 14.91 -9.40
CA GLU A 57 0.00 14.37 -10.75
C GLU A 57 0.91 15.27 -11.63
N ASN A 58 1.05 16.55 -11.26
CA ASN A 58 1.93 17.51 -11.92
C ASN A 58 3.34 17.60 -11.29
N GLN A 59 3.65 16.80 -10.27
CA GLN A 59 4.93 16.75 -9.57
C GLN A 59 5.48 15.30 -9.59
N PRO A 60 5.96 14.81 -10.75
CA PRO A 60 6.29 13.39 -10.95
C PRO A 60 7.46 12.88 -10.09
N GLU A 61 8.27 13.78 -9.54
CA GLU A 61 9.39 13.44 -8.66
C GLU A 61 8.96 13.29 -7.19
N ASN A 62 7.74 13.72 -6.85
CA ASN A 62 7.20 13.55 -5.51
C ASN A 62 6.66 12.13 -5.33
N ARG A 63 6.60 11.72 -4.07
CA ARG A 63 5.93 10.50 -3.65
C ARG A 63 5.38 10.67 -2.25
N LEU A 64 4.36 9.88 -1.94
CA LEU A 64 3.99 9.63 -0.55
C LEU A 64 5.18 9.00 0.20
N ASN A 65 5.17 9.13 1.52
CA ASN A 65 6.21 8.55 2.36
C ASN A 65 5.61 7.64 3.42
N ASP A 66 5.47 8.14 4.64
CA ASP A 66 4.97 7.36 5.75
C ASP A 66 3.47 7.58 5.94
N GLY A 67 2.81 6.61 6.55
CA GLY A 67 1.38 6.67 6.75
C GLY A 67 0.87 5.58 7.67
N ARG A 68 -0.32 5.81 8.22
CA ARG A 68 -0.93 4.93 9.21
C ARG A 68 -2.44 5.02 9.17
N CYS A 69 -3.09 3.92 9.54
CA CYS A 69 -4.51 3.90 9.87
C CYS A 69 -4.74 4.45 11.29
N ASP A 70 -5.56 5.48 11.44
CA ASP A 70 -5.94 6.01 12.74
C ASP A 70 -6.93 5.09 13.48
N ARG A 71 -7.24 5.44 14.73
CA ARG A 71 -8.14 4.63 15.59
C ARG A 71 -9.58 4.57 15.08
N GLN A 72 -9.97 5.42 14.14
CA GLN A 72 -11.29 5.46 13.51
C GLN A 72 -11.30 4.75 12.15
N GLY A 73 -10.18 4.14 11.74
CA GLY A 73 -10.08 3.42 10.47
C GLY A 73 -9.72 4.29 9.27
N ARG A 74 -9.30 5.55 9.48
CA ARG A 74 -8.93 6.47 8.38
C ARG A 74 -7.45 6.30 8.06
N PHE A 75 -7.10 6.18 6.80
CA PHE A 75 -5.72 6.06 6.36
C PHE A 75 -5.11 7.43 6.04
N TRP A 76 -4.04 7.80 6.75
CA TRP A 76 -3.29 9.05 6.57
C TRP A 76 -1.92 8.76 5.99
N ALA A 77 -1.50 9.50 4.95
CA ALA A 77 -0.16 9.47 4.35
C ALA A 77 0.15 10.80 3.63
#